data_AF-Q6IHA3-F1
#
_entry.id   AF-Q6IHA3-F1
#
_cell.length_a   1.000
_cell.length_b   1.000
_cell.length_c   1.000
_cell.angle_alpha   90.00
_cell.angle_beta   90.00
_cell.angle_gamma   90.00
#
_symmetry.space_group_name_H-M   'P 1'
#
loop_
_entity.id
_entity.type
_entity.pdbx_description
1 polymer ?
#
loop_
_entity_poly.entity_id
_entity_poly.type
_entity_poly.pdbx_seq_one_letter_code
_entity_poly.pdbx_strand_id
1 'polypeptide(L)'
;MYDQVIFTAELLHHRTVGSQIEETRRHWEERCSWFPAAQRNMASRCSEIYKESLEKYGNDYYEFYANRNRLKEEHRVNTKSYKRRERRRSHRPMDHLKDYRVSPTSNGEYGSVRPMLLLQWL
;
A
#
# COMPACT_ATOMS: atom_id res chain seq x y z
N MET A 1 -12.58 -50.41 -13.22
CA MET A 1 -11.79 -50.08 -14.43
C MET A 1 -11.85 -48.59 -14.79
N TYR A 2 -12.88 -47.84 -14.35
CA TYR A 2 -13.02 -46.40 -14.66
C TYR A 2 -12.01 -45.49 -13.92
N ASP A 3 -11.62 -45.80 -12.68
CA ASP A 3 -10.69 -44.97 -11.90
C ASP A 3 -9.34 -44.72 -12.57
N GLN A 4 -8.79 -45.72 -13.27
CA GLN A 4 -7.49 -45.57 -13.95
C GLN A 4 -7.56 -44.58 -15.13
N VAL A 5 -8.68 -44.57 -15.87
CA VAL A 5 -8.85 -43.67 -17.04
C VAL A 5 -8.95 -42.22 -16.56
N ILE A 6 -9.72 -41.97 -15.50
CA ILE A 6 -9.86 -40.63 -14.88
C ILE A 6 -8.47 -40.11 -14.48
N PHE A 7 -7.67 -40.93 -13.79
CA PHE A 7 -6.33 -40.55 -13.37
C PHE A 7 -5.40 -40.23 -14.55
N THR A 8 -5.43 -41.02 -15.63
CA THR A 8 -4.59 -40.72 -16.81
C THR A 8 -4.97 -39.42 -17.50
N ALA A 9 -6.26 -39.10 -17.60
CA ALA A 9 -6.72 -37.85 -18.21
C ALA A 9 -6.29 -36.64 -17.38
N GLU A 10 -6.42 -36.72 -16.05
CA GLU A 10 -5.96 -35.67 -15.13
C GLU A 10 -4.44 -35.46 -15.21
N LEU A 11 -3.66 -36.54 -15.26
CA LEU A 11 -2.20 -36.44 -15.43
C LEU A 11 -1.81 -35.81 -16.77
N LEU A 12 -2.47 -36.17 -17.86
CA LEU A 12 -2.24 -35.56 -19.18
C LEU A 12 -2.60 -34.07 -19.16
N HIS A 13 -3.71 -33.71 -18.52
CA HIS A 13 -4.11 -32.32 -18.34
C HIS A 13 -3.06 -31.54 -17.56
N HIS A 14 -2.61 -32.04 -16.40
CA HIS A 14 -1.57 -31.41 -15.60
C HIS A 14 -0.26 -31.24 -16.38
N ARG A 15 0.16 -32.23 -17.17
CA ARG A 15 1.35 -32.11 -18.04
C ARG A 15 1.18 -31.04 -19.11
N THR A 16 0.00 -30.97 -19.73
CA THR A 16 -0.29 -29.99 -20.78
C THR A 16 -0.27 -28.57 -20.21
N VAL A 17 -0.95 -28.36 -19.08
CA VAL A 17 -0.97 -27.07 -18.37
C VAL A 17 0.45 -26.67 -17.93
N GLY A 18 1.21 -27.61 -17.36
CA GLY A 18 2.60 -27.35 -16.98
C GLY A 18 3.47 -26.91 -18.16
N SER A 19 3.34 -27.60 -19.32
CA SER A 19 4.07 -27.22 -20.54
C SER A 19 3.68 -25.83 -21.05
N GLN A 20 2.39 -25.48 -21.01
CA GLN A 20 1.91 -24.16 -21.44
C GLN A 20 2.40 -23.04 -20.52
N ILE A 21 2.49 -23.28 -19.20
CA ILE A 21 3.05 -22.33 -18.25
C ILE A 21 4.54 -22.08 -18.55
N GLU A 22 5.32 -23.14 -18.78
CA GLU A 22 6.74 -23.03 -19.12
C GLU A 22 6.96 -22.29 -20.44
N GLU A 23 6.18 -22.61 -21.48
CA GLU A 23 6.25 -21.92 -22.77
C GLU A 23 5.89 -20.43 -22.63
N THR A 24 4.82 -20.12 -21.88
CA THR A 24 4.40 -18.74 -21.60
C THR A 24 5.50 -17.97 -20.85
N ARG A 25 6.14 -18.61 -19.87
CA ARG A 25 7.24 -18.01 -19.12
C ARG A 25 8.43 -17.70 -20.02
N ARG A 26 8.87 -18.66 -20.85
CA ARG A 26 9.97 -18.45 -21.81
C ARG A 26 9.63 -17.31 -22.77
N HIS A 27 8.42 -17.31 -23.32
CA HIS A 27 7.97 -16.25 -24.22
C HIS A 27 8.01 -14.86 -23.57
N TRP A 28 7.58 -14.78 -22.31
CA TRP A 28 7.63 -13.54 -21.55
C TRP A 28 9.07 -13.10 -21.26
N GLU A 29 9.95 -14.02 -20.88
CA GLU A 29 11.37 -13.73 -20.66
C GLU A 29 12.07 -13.25 -21.95
N GLU A 30 11.79 -13.88 -23.10
CA GLU A 30 12.36 -13.52 -24.39
C GLU A 30 11.86 -12.17 -24.92
N ARG A 31 10.57 -11.87 -24.78
CA ARG A 31 9.94 -10.70 -25.44
C ARG A 31 9.63 -9.54 -24.51
N CYS A 32 9.42 -9.80 -23.24
CA CYS A 32 8.87 -8.85 -22.28
C CYS A 32 9.76 -8.65 -21.05
N SER A 33 10.95 -9.26 -20.98
CA SER A 33 11.90 -9.08 -19.86
C SER A 33 12.29 -7.62 -19.60
N TRP A 34 12.28 -6.77 -20.64
CA TRP A 34 12.53 -5.33 -20.53
C TRP A 34 11.40 -4.57 -19.83
N PHE A 35 10.17 -5.08 -19.87
CA PHE A 35 8.97 -4.35 -19.48
C PHE A 35 8.96 -3.96 -17.99
N PRO A 36 9.26 -4.84 -17.02
CA PRO A 36 9.28 -4.46 -15.61
C PRO A 36 10.33 -3.38 -15.28
N ALA A 37 11.46 -3.38 -15.97
CA ALA A 37 12.47 -2.34 -15.81
C ALA A 37 11.96 -1.00 -16.38
N ALA A 38 11.41 -1.01 -17.59
CA ALA A 38 10.82 0.17 -18.21
C ALA A 38 9.65 0.74 -17.39
N GLN A 39 8.77 -0.11 -16.87
CA GLN A 39 7.64 0.31 -16.02
C GLN A 39 8.12 1.01 -14.75
N ARG A 40 9.17 0.48 -14.08
CA ARG A 40 9.78 1.11 -12.91
C ARG A 40 10.40 2.47 -13.26
N ASN A 41 11.12 2.56 -14.38
CA ASN A 41 11.72 3.81 -14.83
C ASN A 41 10.66 4.88 -15.10
N MET A 42 9.56 4.51 -15.78
CA MET A 42 8.45 5.43 -16.05
C MET A 42 7.77 5.88 -14.76
N ALA A 43 7.51 4.97 -13.81
CA ALA A 43 6.92 5.32 -12.52
C ALA A 43 7.83 6.25 -11.69
N SER A 44 9.15 6.03 -11.70
CA SER A 44 10.12 6.93 -11.08
C SER A 44 10.06 8.31 -11.72
N ARG A 45 10.05 8.38 -13.05
CA ARG A 45 10.01 9.65 -13.78
C ARG A 45 8.74 10.45 -13.51
N CYS A 46 7.58 9.79 -13.40
CA CYS A 46 6.35 10.46 -12.98
C CYS A 46 6.50 11.12 -11.60
N SER A 47 7.15 10.42 -10.65
CA SER A 47 7.38 10.95 -9.31
C SER A 47 8.31 12.17 -9.30
N GLU A 48 9.31 12.18 -10.17
CA GLU A 48 10.18 13.35 -10.39
C GLU A 48 9.42 14.52 -10.99
N ILE A 49 8.63 14.30 -12.05
CA ILE A 49 7.83 15.34 -12.71
C ILE A 49 6.88 16.02 -11.71
N TYR A 50 6.29 15.26 -10.80
CA TYR A 50 5.44 15.82 -9.76
C TYR A 50 6.20 16.70 -8.77
N LYS A 51 7.44 16.33 -8.39
CA LYS A 51 8.32 17.18 -7.57
C LYS A 51 8.71 18.45 -8.32
N GLU A 52 9.16 18.32 -9.57
CA GLU A 52 9.51 19.45 -10.45
C GLU A 52 8.32 20.41 -10.62
N SER A 53 7.10 19.87 -10.77
CA SER A 53 5.87 20.66 -10.89
C SER A 53 5.54 21.40 -9.60
N LEU A 54 5.69 20.76 -8.45
CA LEU A 54 5.49 21.40 -7.15
C LEU A 54 6.49 22.55 -6.94
N GLU A 55 7.75 22.36 -7.32
CA GLU A 55 8.79 23.40 -7.24
C GLU A 55 8.51 24.55 -8.20
N LYS A 56 8.15 24.24 -9.45
CA LYS A 56 7.94 25.24 -10.51
C LYS A 56 6.69 26.08 -10.31
N TYR A 57 5.56 25.46 -9.97
CA TYR A 57 4.27 26.14 -9.87
C TYR A 57 3.90 26.53 -8.44
N GLY A 58 4.63 26.01 -7.45
CA GLY A 58 4.35 26.25 -6.05
C GLY A 58 3.19 25.41 -5.50
N ASN A 59 3.07 25.43 -4.17
CA ASN A 59 2.22 24.50 -3.44
C ASN A 59 0.74 24.62 -3.79
N ASP A 60 0.21 25.83 -3.92
CA ASP A 60 -1.25 26.03 -3.97
C ASP A 60 -1.82 25.57 -5.32
N TYR A 61 -1.13 25.90 -6.43
CA TYR A 61 -1.46 25.40 -7.76
C TYR A 61 -1.28 23.88 -7.87
N TYR A 62 -0.18 23.36 -7.33
CA TYR A 62 0.06 21.93 -7.34
C TYR A 62 -0.99 21.17 -6.52
N GLU A 63 -1.37 21.66 -5.34
CA GLU A 63 -2.43 21.03 -4.53
C GLU A 63 -3.79 21.08 -5.21
N PHE A 64 -4.13 22.19 -5.87
CA PHE A 64 -5.35 22.26 -6.67
C PHE A 64 -5.37 21.19 -7.75
N TYR A 65 -4.28 21.08 -8.52
CA TYR A 65 -4.10 20.04 -9.54
C TYR A 65 -4.18 18.62 -8.93
N ALA A 66 -3.47 18.39 -7.82
CA ALA A 66 -3.40 17.10 -7.16
C ALA A 66 -4.74 16.63 -6.62
N ASN A 67 -5.54 17.55 -6.06
CA ASN A 67 -6.89 17.26 -5.61
C ASN A 67 -7.83 16.96 -6.77
N ARG A 68 -7.78 17.79 -7.84
CA ARG A 68 -8.61 17.60 -9.03
C ARG A 68 -8.37 16.24 -9.69
N ASN A 69 -7.11 15.83 -9.80
CA ASN A 69 -6.73 14.56 -10.43
C ASN A 69 -6.67 13.38 -9.43
N ARG A 70 -7.03 13.60 -8.17
CA ARG A 70 -6.98 12.59 -7.10
C ARG A 70 -5.61 11.88 -7.02
N LEU A 71 -4.53 12.65 -7.11
CA LEU A 71 -3.18 12.10 -7.01
C LEU A 71 -3.01 11.34 -5.69
N LYS A 72 -2.30 10.21 -5.80
CA LYS A 72 -1.93 9.38 -4.66
C LYS A 72 -1.13 10.19 -3.64
N GLU A 73 -1.26 9.78 -2.39
CA GLU A 73 -0.63 10.46 -1.27
C GLU A 73 0.91 10.50 -1.37
N GLU A 74 1.51 9.48 -1.99
CA GLU A 74 2.95 9.41 -2.30
C GLU A 74 3.48 10.59 -3.13
N HIS A 75 2.65 11.15 -4.03
CA HIS A 75 3.01 12.32 -4.85
C HIS A 75 2.66 13.64 -4.16
N ARG A 76 2.09 13.59 -2.96
CA ARG A 76 1.66 14.76 -2.18
C ARG A 76 2.48 14.97 -0.92
N VAL A 77 3.45 14.10 -0.63
CA VAL A 77 4.26 14.12 0.60
C VAL A 77 4.89 15.49 0.89
N ASN A 78 5.29 16.19 -0.17
CA ASN A 78 5.95 17.48 -0.03
C ASN A 78 5.00 18.67 0.07
N THR A 79 3.69 18.48 -0.11
CA THR A 79 2.74 19.58 -0.05
C THR A 79 2.47 20.02 1.40
N LYS A 80 2.10 21.29 1.57
CA LYS A 80 1.80 21.86 2.90
C LYS A 80 0.64 21.13 3.57
N SER A 81 -0.42 20.80 2.84
CA SER A 81 -1.59 20.10 3.41
C SER A 81 -1.25 18.70 3.90
N TYR A 82 -0.40 17.96 3.17
CA TYR A 82 0.08 16.67 3.61
C TYR A 82 0.93 16.80 4.88
N LYS A 83 1.96 17.66 4.87
CA LYS A 83 2.82 17.89 6.05
C LYS A 83 2.00 18.33 7.27
N ARG A 84 0.97 19.17 7.09
CA ARG A 84 0.05 19.57 8.17
C ARG A 84 -0.78 18.40 8.70
N ARG A 85 -1.25 17.51 7.83
CA ARG A 85 -1.97 16.29 8.23
C ARG A 85 -1.04 15.37 9.02
N GLU A 86 0.19 15.19 8.55
CA GLU A 86 1.16 14.31 9.19
C GLU A 86 1.64 14.84 10.55
N ARG A 87 1.81 16.16 10.68
CA ARG A 87 2.02 16.81 11.98
C ARG A 87 0.87 16.56 12.95
N ARG A 88 -0.38 16.66 12.49
CA ARG A 88 -1.55 16.36 13.34
C ARG A 88 -1.64 14.88 13.74
N ARG A 89 -1.21 13.97 12.86
CA ARG A 89 -1.18 12.53 13.16
C ARG A 89 -0.11 12.17 14.18
N SER A 90 1.08 12.76 14.05
CA SER A 90 2.20 12.57 14.99
C SER A 90 1.97 13.26 16.34
N HIS A 91 1.36 14.44 16.34
CA HIS A 91 1.04 15.19 17.57
C HIS A 91 -0.41 14.95 17.97
N ARG A 92 -0.79 13.69 18.21
CA ARG A 92 -2.06 13.38 18.88
C ARG A 92 -1.85 13.57 20.39
N PRO A 93 -2.37 14.66 20.99
CA PRO A 93 -2.28 14.82 22.43
C PRO A 93 -3.03 13.67 23.10
N MET A 94 -2.37 13.02 24.06
CA MET A 94 -2.98 11.97 24.90
C MET A 94 -3.43 12.56 26.25
N ASP A 95 -3.66 13.88 26.30
CA ASP A 95 -4.00 14.59 27.53
C ASP A 95 -5.28 14.04 28.18
N HIS A 96 -6.21 13.49 27.38
CA HIS A 96 -7.42 12.84 27.89
C HIS A 96 -7.15 11.56 28.70
N LEU A 97 -5.93 11.00 28.64
CA LEU A 97 -5.51 9.89 29.48
C LEU A 97 -4.94 10.31 30.83
N LYS A 98 -4.58 11.60 31.02
CA LYS A 98 -3.87 12.04 32.22
C LYS A 98 -4.65 11.74 33.51
N ASP A 99 -5.97 11.89 33.46
CA ASP A 99 -6.87 11.61 34.58
C ASP A 99 -7.61 10.27 34.42
N TYR A 100 -7.23 9.44 33.43
CA TYR A 100 -7.87 8.15 33.20
C TYR A 100 -7.47 7.16 34.29
N ARG A 101 -8.36 6.97 35.25
CA ARG A 101 -8.19 6.01 36.34
C ARG A 101 -8.60 4.62 35.85
N VAL A 102 -7.61 3.75 35.73
CA VAL A 102 -7.82 2.35 35.37
C VAL A 102 -8.38 1.59 36.58
N SER A 103 -9.43 0.79 36.37
CA SER A 103 -9.97 -0.10 37.41
C SER A 103 -8.92 -1.15 37.81
N PRO A 104 -8.69 -1.42 39.10
CA PRO A 104 -7.81 -2.50 39.52
C PRO A 104 -8.36 -3.84 39.04
N THR A 105 -7.51 -4.63 38.37
CA THR A 105 -7.81 -6.01 38.01
C THR A 105 -7.55 -6.92 39.20
N SER A 106 -8.16 -8.12 39.22
CA SER A 106 -8.07 -9.09 40.31
C SER A 106 -6.63 -9.47 40.68
N ASN A 107 -5.69 -9.34 39.74
CA ASN A 107 -4.30 -9.74 39.92
C ASN A 107 -3.39 -8.58 40.35
N GLY A 108 -3.93 -7.35 40.50
CA GLY A 108 -3.15 -6.15 40.87
C GLY A 108 -2.17 -5.65 39.80
N GLU A 109 -1.81 -6.49 38.84
CA GLU A 109 -0.95 -6.16 37.72
C GLU A 109 -1.77 -5.53 36.59
N TYR A 110 -1.71 -4.20 36.51
CA TYR A 110 -2.08 -3.37 35.36
C TYR A 110 -3.48 -3.60 34.79
N GLY A 111 -4.44 -2.76 35.17
CA GLY A 111 -5.69 -2.73 34.41
C GLY A 111 -5.41 -2.32 32.95
N SER A 112 -5.95 -3.09 32.03
CA SER A 112 -5.82 -2.83 30.60
C SER A 112 -6.67 -1.62 30.21
N VAL A 113 -6.07 -0.56 29.67
CA VAL A 113 -6.82 0.51 28.99
C VAL A 113 -7.47 -0.11 27.75
N ARG A 114 -8.80 -0.01 27.63
CA ARG A 114 -9.48 -0.49 26.41
C ARG A 114 -8.91 0.27 25.20
N PRO A 115 -8.39 -0.41 24.15
CA PRO A 115 -7.76 0.27 23.01
C PRO A 115 -8.63 1.37 22.39
N MET A 116 -9.95 1.21 22.43
CA MET A 116 -10.92 2.18 21.92
C MET A 116 -10.80 3.57 22.60
N LEU A 117 -10.42 3.62 23.88
CA LEU A 117 -10.23 4.88 24.63
C LEU A 117 -8.94 5.60 24.25
N LEU A 118 -7.91 4.86 23.81
CA LEU A 118 -6.69 5.45 23.26
C LEU A 118 -6.97 6.16 21.92
N LEU A 119 -8.03 5.75 21.24
CA LEU A 119 -8.30 6.10 19.85
C LEU A 119 -9.58 6.94 19.66
N GLN A 120 -10.20 7.42 20.74
CA GLN A 120 -11.56 8.02 20.70
C GLN A 120 -11.65 9.34 19.90
N TRP A 121 -10.52 9.88 19.42
CA TRP A 121 -10.46 11.02 18.49
C TRP A 121 -9.73 10.68 17.17
N LEU A 122 -9.73 9.42 16.72
CA LEU A 122 -9.43 9.05 15.33
C LEU A 122 -10.54 9.52 14.38
#